data_AF-A0A9D1X859-F1
#
_entry.id   AF-A0A9D1X859-F1
#
_cell.length_a   1.000
_cell.length_b   1.000
_cell.length_c   1.000
_cell.angle_alpha   90.00
_cell.angle_beta   90.00
_cell.angle_gamma   90.00
#
_symmetry.space_group_name_H-M   'P 1'
#
loop_
_entity.id
_entity.type
_entity.pdbx_description
1 polymer ?
#
loop_
_entity_poly.entity_id
_entity_poly.type
_entity_poly.pdbx_seq_one_letter_code
_entity_poly.pdbx_strand_id
1 'polypeptide(L)'
;MEEQEEELLNPERELTMEDLRRFRAECCLEYVVTQFREKRSWRPGPKDWVRLYWAIDLVHANFTKRLQERVYLTDKELKIACLTKVKVQPTVIAWLFSCSLTDISMTRKRLYERITGERGSAPMFDLWMWKF
;
A
#
# COMPACT_ATOMS: atom_id res chain seq x y z
N MET A 1 -8.71 -23.22 -0.45
CA MET A 1 -8.47 -21.82 -0.87
C MET A 1 -9.37 -21.50 -2.05
N GLU A 2 -9.38 -22.35 -3.09
CA GLU A 2 -10.31 -22.24 -4.23
C GLU A 2 -11.80 -22.36 -3.83
N GLU A 3 -12.20 -23.35 -3.02
CA GLU A 3 -13.62 -23.48 -2.57
C GLU A 3 -14.14 -22.27 -1.78
N GLN A 4 -13.31 -21.63 -0.94
CA GLN A 4 -13.71 -20.43 -0.19
C GLN A 4 -13.83 -19.20 -1.10
N GLU A 5 -13.01 -19.12 -2.15
CA GLU A 5 -13.04 -18.04 -3.12
C GLU A 5 -14.26 -18.18 -4.06
N GLU A 6 -14.61 -19.40 -4.43
CA GLU A 6 -15.79 -19.74 -5.22
C GLU A 6 -17.09 -19.44 -4.44
N GLU A 7 -17.12 -19.73 -3.14
CA GLU A 7 -18.24 -19.38 -2.26
C GLU A 7 -18.38 -17.86 -2.05
N LEU A 8 -17.26 -17.12 -1.93
CA LEU A 8 -17.25 -15.65 -1.82
C LEU A 8 -17.79 -14.95 -3.08
N LEU A 9 -17.62 -15.58 -4.25
CA LEU A 9 -18.06 -15.05 -5.55
C LEU A 9 -19.48 -15.48 -5.92
N ASN A 10 -20.15 -16.30 -5.10
CA ASN A 10 -21.52 -16.73 -5.34
C ASN A 10 -22.50 -15.53 -5.19
N PRO A 11 -23.21 -15.12 -6.25
CA PRO A 11 -24.12 -13.99 -6.20
C PRO A 11 -25.38 -14.24 -5.36
N GLU A 12 -25.69 -15.51 -5.05
CA GLU A 12 -26.84 -15.90 -4.23
C GLU A 12 -26.50 -15.97 -2.72
N ARG A 13 -25.22 -15.82 -2.35
CA ARG A 13 -24.80 -15.82 -0.95
C ARG A 13 -25.32 -14.58 -0.23
N GLU A 14 -25.90 -14.77 0.96
CA GLU A 14 -26.31 -13.65 1.80
C GLU A 14 -25.11 -12.78 2.21
N LEU A 15 -25.26 -11.46 2.05
CA LEU A 15 -24.28 -10.48 2.50
C LEU A 15 -24.30 -10.39 4.03
N THR A 16 -23.14 -10.62 4.64
CA THR A 16 -22.97 -10.48 6.08
C THR A 16 -22.62 -9.04 6.46
N MET A 17 -22.77 -8.70 7.75
CA MET A 17 -22.29 -7.42 8.28
C MET A 17 -20.78 -7.23 8.10
N GLU A 18 -20.01 -8.31 8.06
CA GLU A 18 -18.57 -8.27 7.85
C GLU A 18 -18.23 -7.92 6.39
N ASP A 19 -19.00 -8.45 5.42
CA ASP A 19 -18.86 -8.09 4.01
C ASP A 19 -19.10 -6.59 3.79
N LEU A 20 -20.15 -6.03 4.42
CA LEU A 20 -20.44 -4.60 4.34
C LEU A 20 -19.33 -3.74 4.96
N ARG A 21 -18.74 -4.19 6.08
CA ARG A 21 -17.61 -3.51 6.71
C ARG A 21 -16.38 -3.52 5.81
N ARG A 22 -16.08 -4.68 5.22
CA ARG A 22 -14.98 -4.85 4.27
C ARG A 22 -15.17 -3.96 3.04
N PHE A 23 -16.35 -3.99 2.43
CA PHE A 23 -16.68 -3.13 1.29
C PHE A 23 -16.50 -1.64 1.64
N ARG A 24 -17.01 -1.21 2.80
CA ARG A 24 -16.83 0.17 3.27
C ARG A 24 -15.36 0.53 3.46
N ALA A 25 -14.56 -0.37 4.01
CA ALA A 25 -13.12 -0.17 4.19
C ALA A 25 -12.41 -0.03 2.83
N GLU A 26 -12.69 -0.91 1.88
CA GLU A 26 -12.13 -0.89 0.53
C GLU A 26 -12.52 0.40 -0.22
N CYS A 27 -13.79 0.81 -0.18
CA CYS A 27 -14.24 2.09 -0.74
C CYS A 27 -13.53 3.28 -0.08
N CYS A 28 -13.33 3.23 1.24
CA CYS A 28 -12.62 4.29 1.95
C CYS A 28 -11.16 4.38 1.51
N LEU A 29 -10.47 3.25 1.38
CA LEU A 29 -9.11 3.21 0.88
C LEU A 29 -9.02 3.75 -0.55
N GLU A 30 -9.91 3.31 -1.45
CA GLU A 30 -9.93 3.78 -2.83
C GLU A 30 -10.15 5.29 -2.89
N TYR A 31 -11.11 5.82 -2.14
CA TYR A 31 -11.37 7.25 -2.04
C TYR A 31 -10.11 8.03 -1.62
N VAL A 32 -9.39 7.55 -0.60
CA VAL A 32 -8.15 8.21 -0.12
C VAL A 32 -7.03 8.14 -1.14
N VAL A 33 -6.82 6.96 -1.75
CA VAL A 33 -5.69 6.71 -2.66
C VAL A 33 -5.84 7.44 -3.99
N THR A 34 -7.06 7.76 -4.43
CA THR A 34 -7.29 8.51 -5.69
C THR A 34 -6.45 9.79 -5.78
N GLN A 35 -6.27 10.52 -4.67
CA GLN A 35 -5.49 11.76 -4.64
C GLN A 35 -3.98 11.54 -4.82
N PHE A 36 -3.49 10.33 -4.50
CA PHE A 36 -2.07 9.97 -4.57
C PHE A 36 -1.66 9.37 -5.92
N ARG A 37 -2.62 9.04 -6.81
CA ARG A 37 -2.33 8.35 -8.09
C ARG A 37 -1.98 9.28 -9.25
N GLU A 38 -2.19 10.59 -9.11
CA GLU A 38 -2.01 11.54 -10.19
C GLU A 38 -1.07 12.70 -9.83
N LYS A 39 -0.36 13.22 -10.84
CA LYS A 39 0.49 14.41 -10.71
C LYS A 39 -0.39 15.66 -10.78
N ARG A 40 -0.91 16.12 -9.65
CA ARG A 40 -1.79 17.31 -9.54
C ARG A 40 -1.10 18.52 -8.89
N SER A 41 -1.73 19.69 -8.83
CA SER A 41 -1.17 20.81 -8.04
C SER A 41 -1.14 20.51 -6.52
N TRP A 42 -2.03 19.62 -6.07
CA TRP A 42 -2.13 19.19 -4.68
C TRP A 42 -0.88 18.44 -4.18
N ARG A 43 -0.59 18.57 -2.87
CA ARG A 43 0.45 17.81 -2.15
C ARG A 43 -0.09 17.31 -0.82
N PRO A 44 0.24 16.07 -0.43
CA PRO A 44 -0.22 15.50 0.83
C PRO A 44 0.46 16.17 2.03
N GLY A 45 -0.35 16.74 2.92
CA GLY A 45 0.07 17.18 4.25
C GLY A 45 0.06 16.05 5.27
N PRO A 46 0.45 16.31 6.53
CA PRO A 46 0.51 15.29 7.58
C PRO A 46 -0.81 14.52 7.78
N LYS A 47 -1.95 15.22 7.71
CA LYS A 47 -3.29 14.61 7.87
C LYS A 47 -3.62 13.62 6.74
N ASP A 48 -3.16 13.89 5.53
CA ASP A 48 -3.40 13.02 4.38
C ASP A 48 -2.63 11.70 4.51
N TRP A 49 -1.40 11.76 5.02
CA TRP A 49 -0.60 10.56 5.31
C TRP A 49 -1.21 9.71 6.42
N VAL A 50 -1.66 10.34 7.52
CA VAL A 50 -2.35 9.62 8.61
C VAL A 50 -3.61 8.93 8.08
N ARG A 51 -4.38 9.62 7.23
CA ARG A 51 -5.59 9.05 6.62
C ARG A 51 -5.26 7.88 5.69
N LEU A 52 -4.18 7.98 4.92
CA LEU A 52 -3.69 6.89 4.07
C LEU A 52 -3.31 5.67 4.89
N TYR A 53 -2.53 5.84 5.96
CA TYR A 53 -2.12 4.73 6.84
C TYR A 53 -3.32 4.05 7.47
N TRP A 54 -4.23 4.84 8.05
CA TRP A 54 -5.44 4.31 8.66
C TRP A 54 -6.30 3.50 7.68
N ALA A 55 -6.49 4.01 6.45
CA ALA A 55 -7.27 3.30 5.45
C ALA A 55 -6.57 2.02 4.96
N ILE A 56 -5.24 2.04 4.80
CA ILE A 56 -4.45 0.85 4.46
C ILE A 56 -4.55 -0.19 5.57
N ASP A 57 -4.38 0.21 6.83
CA ASP A 57 -4.41 -0.71 7.96
C ASP A 57 -5.77 -1.34 8.20
N LEU A 58 -6.85 -0.60 7.87
CA LEU A 58 -8.21 -1.09 7.91
C LEU A 58 -8.46 -2.20 6.88
N VAL A 59 -7.90 -2.08 5.67
CA VAL A 59 -8.07 -3.07 4.59
C VAL A 59 -7.04 -4.20 4.68
N HIS A 60 -5.83 -3.90 5.11
CA HIS A 60 -4.68 -4.80 5.11
C HIS A 60 -4.18 -5.13 6.52
N ALA A 61 -5.08 -5.48 7.43
CA ALA A 61 -4.81 -6.02 8.77
C ALA A 61 -3.56 -5.41 9.45
N ASN A 62 -3.62 -4.13 9.79
CA ASN A 62 -2.53 -3.39 10.45
C ASN A 62 -1.18 -3.48 9.73
N PHE A 63 -1.20 -3.42 8.39
CA PHE A 63 -0.04 -3.46 7.50
C PHE A 63 1.14 -2.60 7.98
N THR A 64 0.91 -1.33 8.34
CA THR A 64 1.98 -0.40 8.72
C THR A 64 2.68 -0.88 9.99
N LYS A 65 1.90 -1.28 11.00
CA LYS A 65 2.40 -1.83 12.26
C LYS A 65 3.21 -3.10 12.02
N ARG A 66 2.64 -4.07 11.28
CA ARG A 66 3.33 -5.33 10.95
C ARG A 66 4.64 -5.10 10.21
N LEU A 67 4.69 -4.10 9.33
CA LEU A 67 5.88 -3.78 8.57
C LEU A 67 6.97 -3.15 9.46
N GLN A 68 6.59 -2.22 10.33
CA GLN A 68 7.52 -1.57 11.27
C GLN A 68 8.07 -2.54 12.34
N GLU A 69 7.32 -3.57 12.70
CA GLU A 69 7.79 -4.65 13.58
C GLU A 69 8.86 -5.53 12.91
N ARG A 70 8.87 -5.62 11.58
CA ARG A 70 9.86 -6.41 10.81
C ARG A 70 11.17 -5.67 10.59
N VAL A 71 11.09 -4.36 10.36
CA VAL A 71 12.26 -3.54 10.03
C VAL A 71 12.05 -2.11 10.48
N TYR A 72 13.12 -1.46 10.93
CA TYR A 72 13.10 -0.02 11.14
C TYR A 72 12.88 0.70 9.79
N LEU A 73 11.90 1.60 9.76
CA LEU A 73 11.57 2.43 8.60
C LEU A 73 11.63 3.90 9.00
N THR A 74 12.28 4.70 8.18
CA THR A 74 12.11 6.16 8.22
C THR A 74 10.69 6.53 7.76
N ASP A 75 10.23 7.73 8.13
CA ASP A 75 8.93 8.24 7.67
C ASP A 75 8.80 8.21 6.13
N LYS A 76 9.86 8.58 5.40
CA LYS A 76 9.89 8.50 3.93
C LYS A 76 9.74 7.08 3.41
N GLU A 77 10.45 6.13 4.02
CA GLU A 77 10.40 4.71 3.62
C GLU A 77 9.03 4.10 3.88
N LEU A 78 8.41 4.40 5.04
CA LEU A 78 7.04 3.95 5.34
C LEU A 78 6.03 4.50 4.34
N LYS A 79 6.15 5.78 3.96
CA LYS A 79 5.29 6.38 2.93
C LYS A 79 5.47 5.70 1.57
N ILE A 80 6.71 5.47 1.14
CA ILE A 80 7.00 4.74 -0.12
C ILE A 80 6.40 3.34 -0.07
N ALA A 81 6.57 2.64 1.04
CA ALA A 81 6.00 1.32 1.28
C ALA A 81 4.46 1.32 1.16
N CYS A 82 3.79 2.26 1.81
CA CYS A 82 2.34 2.44 1.73
C CYS A 82 1.87 2.71 0.30
N LEU A 83 2.53 3.65 -0.41
CA LEU A 83 2.21 3.98 -1.80
C LEU A 83 2.41 2.78 -2.74
N THR A 84 3.45 1.98 -2.52
CA THR A 84 3.67 0.73 -3.27
C THR A 84 2.57 -0.30 -2.97
N LYS A 85 2.16 -0.46 -1.71
CA LYS A 85 1.07 -1.38 -1.31
C LYS A 85 -0.22 -1.10 -2.08
N VAL A 86 -0.55 0.18 -2.24
CA VAL A 86 -1.75 0.64 -2.95
C VAL A 86 -1.51 0.91 -4.45
N LYS A 87 -0.40 0.41 -4.99
CA LYS A 87 -0.06 0.41 -6.43
C LYS A 87 0.04 1.81 -7.06
N VAL A 88 0.46 2.82 -6.31
CA VAL A 88 0.80 4.13 -6.89
C VAL A 88 2.03 4.00 -7.77
N GLN A 89 1.98 4.58 -8.97
CA GLN A 89 3.06 4.44 -9.94
C GLN A 89 4.37 5.07 -9.42
N PRO A 90 5.53 4.44 -9.63
CA PRO A 90 6.83 4.95 -9.13
C PRO A 90 7.15 6.37 -9.61
N THR A 91 6.69 6.75 -10.81
CA THR A 91 6.83 8.09 -11.38
C THR A 91 6.03 9.15 -10.60
N VAL A 92 4.90 8.78 -10.01
CA VAL A 92 4.09 9.65 -9.15
C VAL A 92 4.69 9.71 -7.76
N ILE A 93 5.18 8.58 -7.23
CA ILE A 93 5.93 8.55 -5.96
C ILE A 93 7.13 9.50 -6.04
N ALA A 94 7.95 9.41 -7.09
CA ALA A 94 9.11 10.28 -7.29
C ALA A 94 8.71 11.77 -7.30
N TRP A 95 7.59 12.08 -7.95
CA TRP A 95 7.05 13.43 -8.02
C TRP A 95 6.50 13.94 -6.66
N LEU A 96 5.86 13.08 -5.86
CA LEU A 96 5.38 13.42 -4.51
C LEU A 96 6.53 13.76 -3.56
N PHE A 97 7.68 13.11 -3.72
CA PHE A 97 8.89 13.33 -2.91
C PHE A 97 9.87 14.32 -3.52
N SER A 98 9.53 14.94 -4.66
CA SER A 98 10.43 15.83 -5.40
C SER A 98 11.84 15.25 -5.62
N CYS A 99 11.92 13.96 -5.96
CA CYS A 99 13.17 13.25 -6.20
C CYS A 99 13.16 12.50 -7.54
N SER A 100 14.27 11.87 -7.90
CA SER A 100 14.36 11.14 -9.17
C SER A 100 13.65 9.78 -9.10
N LEU A 101 13.25 9.25 -10.26
CA LEU A 101 12.73 7.88 -10.36
C LEU A 101 13.79 6.84 -9.96
N THR A 102 15.07 7.14 -10.20
CA THR A 102 16.21 6.31 -9.79
C THR A 102 16.29 6.24 -8.26
N ASP A 103 16.11 7.35 -7.54
CA ASP A 103 16.09 7.37 -6.07
C ASP A 103 14.98 6.49 -5.50
N ILE A 104 13.77 6.58 -6.06
CA ILE A 104 12.65 5.73 -5.66
C ILE A 104 12.97 4.26 -5.95
N SER A 105 13.53 3.96 -7.13
CA SER A 105 13.87 2.58 -7.51
C SER A 105 14.95 1.97 -6.60
N MET A 106 15.99 2.74 -6.27
CA MET A 106 17.02 2.31 -5.33
C MET A 106 16.47 2.14 -3.91
N THR A 107 15.59 3.05 -3.47
CA THR A 107 14.96 2.95 -2.15
C THR A 107 14.12 1.68 -2.04
N ARG A 108 13.26 1.40 -3.04
CA ARG A 108 12.45 0.17 -3.08
C ARG A 108 13.30 -1.09 -3.10
N LYS A 109 14.39 -1.11 -3.89
CA LYS A 109 15.35 -2.21 -3.88
C LYS A 109 15.95 -2.42 -2.48
N ARG A 110 16.51 -1.37 -1.87
CA ARG A 110 17.12 -1.45 -0.53
C ARG A 110 16.12 -1.90 0.53
N LEU A 111 14.87 -1.45 0.43
CA LEU A 111 13.79 -1.88 1.33
C LEU A 111 13.51 -3.37 1.17
N TYR A 112 13.36 -3.87 -0.06
CA TYR A 112 13.19 -5.31 -0.29
C TYR A 112 14.32 -6.10 0.36
N GLU A 113 15.57 -5.75 0.04
CA GLU A 113 16.75 -6.47 0.55
C GLU A 113 16.82 -6.42 2.08
N ARG A 114 16.43 -5.30 2.70
CA ARG A 114 16.43 -5.13 4.16
C ARG A 114 15.29 -5.90 4.85
N ILE A 115 14.14 -6.02 4.19
CA ILE A 115 12.96 -6.70 4.74
C ILE A 115 13.07 -8.22 4.60
N THR A 116 13.57 -8.70 3.47
CA THR A 116 13.62 -10.14 3.15
C THR A 116 14.97 -10.79 3.48
N GLY A 117 16.05 -10.00 3.54
CA GLY A 117 17.41 -10.51 3.64
C GLY A 117 18.00 -11.02 2.33
N GLU A 118 17.26 -10.90 1.21
CA GLU A 118 17.66 -11.42 -0.10
C GLU A 118 18.00 -10.29 -1.07
N ARG A 119 18.98 -10.51 -1.97
CA ARG A 119 19.23 -9.57 -3.08
C ARG A 119 18.00 -9.48 -3.98
N GLY A 120 17.69 -8.27 -4.45
CA GLY A 120 16.49 -8.08 -5.24
C GLY A 120 16.48 -6.83 -6.11
N SER A 121 15.27 -6.53 -6.60
CA SER A 121 15.00 -5.42 -7.49
C SER A 121 13.77 -4.64 -7.03
N ALA A 122 13.60 -3.44 -7.58
CA ALA A 122 12.47 -2.60 -7.25
C ALA A 122 11.09 -3.22 -7.63
N PRO A 123 10.94 -3.97 -8.75
CA PRO A 123 9.71 -4.72 -9.02
C PRO A 123 9.45 -5.87 -8.03
N MET A 124 10.51 -6.53 -7.52
CA MET A 124 10.35 -7.57 -6.49
C MET A 124 9.81 -6.97 -5.18
N PHE A 125 10.22 -5.76 -4.83
CA PHE A 125 9.60 -4.99 -3.75
C PHE A 125 8.10 -4.84 -3.99
N ASP A 126 7.68 -4.36 -5.17
CA ASP A 126 6.26 -4.15 -5.46
C ASP A 126 5.44 -5.44 -5.30
N LEU A 127 5.92 -6.55 -5.88
CA LEU A 127 5.27 -7.86 -5.77
C LEU A 127 5.18 -8.35 -4.32
N TRP A 128 6.25 -8.15 -3.54
CA TRP A 128 6.29 -8.53 -2.14
C TRP A 128 5.27 -7.71 -1.34
N MET A 129 5.24 -6.40 -1.55
CA MET A 129 4.31 -5.49 -0.86
C MET A 129 2.86 -5.82 -1.16
N TRP A 130 2.52 -6.24 -2.39
CA TRP A 130 1.14 -6.61 -2.72
C TRP A 130 0.67 -7.84 -1.93
N LYS A 131 1.58 -8.77 -1.62
CA LYS A 131 1.31 -9.98 -0.85
C LYS A 131 1.39 -9.80 0.67
N PHE A 132 2.24 -8.90 1.15
CA PHE A 132 2.48 -8.65 2.58
C PHE A 132 1.28 -8.04 3.31
#